data_AF-A0A7L5YKQ2-F1
#
_entry.id   AF-A0A7L5YKQ2-F1
#
_cell.length_a   1.000
_cell.length_b   1.000
_cell.length_c   1.000
_cell.angle_alpha   90.00
_cell.angle_beta   90.00
_cell.angle_gamma   90.00
#
_symmetry.space_group_name_H-M   'P 1'
#
loop_
_entity.id
_entity.type
_entity.pdbx_description
1 polymer ?
#
loop_
_entity_poly.entity_id
_entity_poly.type
_entity_poly.pdbx_seq_one_letter_code
_entity_poly.pdbx_strand_id
1 'polypeptide(L)'
;MDVARQGGPIPPTSTPVNTPTPPPGATATPTPTITPTTVPTVPPPSAGGWTLQWHGSDDLNDIDFVTPQIGWAVGKSGHLMRTTNGGESWFFQQTSPAVDVEAVDFIDSNLGWLVGAEGRIWARPTAAPPGRCRPHPP
;
A
#
# COMPACT_ATOMS: atom_id res chain seq x y z
N MET A 1 31.62 -29.14 59.53
CA MET A 1 32.08 -28.47 58.30
C MET A 1 31.16 -28.90 57.17
N ASP A 2 30.31 -27.97 56.76
CA ASP A 2 29.72 -27.75 55.42
C ASP A 2 29.01 -28.91 54.72
N VAL A 3 27.66 -28.97 54.81
CA VAL A 3 26.65 -28.28 53.97
C VAL A 3 26.40 -29.00 52.63
N ALA A 4 25.24 -29.65 52.57
CA ALA A 4 24.63 -30.29 51.40
C ALA A 4 24.17 -29.28 50.35
N ARG A 5 24.26 -29.63 49.05
CA ARG A 5 23.29 -29.22 48.00
C ARG A 5 23.24 -30.25 46.86
N GLN A 6 22.08 -30.90 46.70
CA GLN A 6 21.68 -31.64 45.50
C GLN A 6 21.13 -30.66 44.45
N GLY A 7 21.46 -30.88 43.17
CA GLY A 7 20.92 -30.12 42.03
C GLY A 7 19.89 -30.97 41.26
N GLY A 8 18.62 -30.59 41.34
CA GLY A 8 17.53 -31.07 40.48
C GLY A 8 16.90 -29.91 39.70
N PRO A 9 16.28 -30.16 38.54
CA PRO A 9 15.95 -29.13 37.55
C PRO A 9 14.75 -28.22 37.94
N ILE A 10 14.82 -27.01 37.39
CA ILE A 10 14.01 -25.82 37.65
C ILE A 10 12.60 -25.94 37.00
N PRO A 11 11.48 -25.69 37.71
CA PRO A 11 10.17 -25.53 37.08
C PRO A 11 9.98 -24.10 36.55
N PRO A 12 9.17 -23.88 35.48
CA PRO A 12 8.93 -22.55 34.93
C PRO A 12 8.01 -21.71 35.82
N THR A 13 8.44 -20.48 36.11
CA THR A 13 7.71 -19.49 36.91
C THR A 13 6.59 -18.85 36.07
N SER A 14 5.33 -19.20 36.34
CA SER A 14 4.17 -18.45 35.84
C SER A 14 3.88 -17.26 36.76
N THR A 15 4.06 -16.03 36.27
CA THR A 15 3.61 -14.82 36.97
C THR A 15 2.07 -14.75 36.98
N PRO A 16 1.42 -14.45 38.11
CA PRO A 16 -0.03 -14.24 38.12
C PRO A 16 -0.40 -12.90 37.45
N VAL A 17 -1.36 -12.94 36.53
CA VAL A 17 -2.01 -11.76 35.96
C VAL A 17 -2.94 -11.18 37.02
N ASN A 18 -2.66 -9.97 37.50
CA ASN A 18 -3.60 -9.17 38.28
C ASN A 18 -4.70 -8.64 37.35
N THR A 19 -5.86 -9.30 37.33
CA THR A 19 -7.09 -8.73 36.76
C THR A 19 -7.76 -7.81 37.79
N PRO A 20 -7.98 -6.51 37.50
CA PRO A 20 -8.74 -5.65 38.38
C PRO A 20 -10.21 -6.10 38.43
N THR A 21 -10.73 -6.28 39.65
CA THR A 21 -12.14 -6.58 39.92
C THR A 21 -13.03 -5.42 39.44
N PRO A 22 -14.05 -5.64 38.58
CA PRO A 22 -14.98 -4.58 38.22
C PRO A 22 -15.96 -4.27 39.38
N PRO A 23 -16.39 -3.00 39.53
CA PRO A 23 -17.33 -2.61 40.59
C PRO A 23 -18.74 -3.20 40.35
N PRO A 24 -19.53 -3.48 41.41
CA PRO A 24 -20.87 -4.04 41.25
C PRO A 24 -21.85 -2.94 40.82
N GLY A 25 -22.58 -3.17 39.72
CA GLY A 25 -23.75 -2.35 39.39
C GLY A 25 -23.80 -1.70 38.00
N ALA A 26 -22.92 -2.06 37.06
CA ALA A 26 -23.08 -1.64 35.68
C ALA A 26 -24.11 -2.54 34.97
N THR A 27 -25.31 -2.01 34.75
CA THR A 27 -26.27 -2.58 33.79
C THR A 27 -25.57 -2.75 32.45
N ALA A 28 -25.36 -3.99 32.01
CA ALA A 28 -24.74 -4.29 30.73
C ALA A 28 -25.69 -3.85 29.61
N THR A 29 -25.45 -2.67 29.04
CA THR A 29 -26.05 -2.25 27.77
C THR A 29 -25.64 -3.28 26.70
N PRO A 30 -26.57 -3.85 25.92
CA PRO A 30 -26.18 -4.75 24.84
C PRO A 30 -25.29 -3.99 23.86
N THR A 31 -24.04 -4.42 23.74
CA THR A 31 -23.10 -3.90 22.75
C THR A 31 -23.63 -4.30 21.37
N PRO A 32 -23.88 -3.36 20.45
CA PRO A 32 -24.26 -3.74 19.10
C PRO A 32 -23.13 -4.57 18.49
N THR A 33 -23.41 -5.85 18.24
CA THR A 33 -22.49 -6.74 17.54
C THR A 33 -22.48 -6.28 16.08
N ILE A 34 -21.52 -5.43 15.74
CA ILE A 34 -21.22 -5.09 14.35
C ILE A 34 -20.56 -6.31 13.71
N THR A 35 -21.38 -7.17 13.09
CA THR A 35 -20.87 -8.18 12.17
C THR A 35 -20.11 -7.44 11.08
N PRO A 36 -18.81 -7.71 10.84
CA PRO A 36 -18.12 -7.10 9.72
C PRO A 36 -18.85 -7.53 8.44
N THR A 37 -19.44 -6.57 7.74
CA THR A 37 -20.04 -6.78 6.42
C THR A 37 -18.96 -7.38 5.55
N THR A 38 -19.19 -8.60 5.07
CA THR A 38 -18.31 -9.27 4.11
C THR A 38 -18.06 -8.32 2.96
N VAL A 39 -16.82 -7.83 2.83
CA VAL A 39 -16.35 -7.07 1.68
C VAL A 39 -16.73 -7.89 0.44
N PRO A 40 -17.41 -7.31 -0.56
CA PRO A 40 -17.71 -8.05 -1.79
C PRO A 40 -16.37 -8.40 -2.44
N THR A 41 -15.97 -9.66 -2.32
CA THR A 41 -14.82 -10.22 -3.02
C THR A 41 -15.18 -10.24 -4.50
N VAL A 42 -14.76 -9.22 -5.24
CA VAL A 42 -14.78 -9.26 -6.71
C VAL A 42 -13.96 -10.50 -7.10
N PRO A 43 -14.52 -11.46 -7.84
CA PRO A 43 -13.76 -12.61 -8.27
C PRO A 43 -12.60 -12.13 -9.17
N PRO A 44 -11.39 -12.68 -9.01
CA PRO A 44 -10.28 -12.36 -9.91
C PRO A 44 -10.73 -12.64 -11.36
N PRO A 45 -10.35 -11.79 -12.34
CA PRO A 45 -10.75 -11.94 -13.73
C PRO A 45 -10.51 -13.39 -14.16
N SER A 46 -11.61 -14.08 -14.46
CA SER A 46 -11.66 -15.52 -14.53
C SER A 46 -10.75 -16.03 -15.65
N ALA A 47 -9.95 -17.03 -15.28
CA ALA A 47 -8.99 -17.76 -16.09
C ALA A 47 -9.37 -17.86 -17.59
N GLY A 48 -8.68 -17.07 -18.42
CA GLY A 48 -8.55 -17.31 -19.86
C GLY A 48 -9.23 -16.31 -20.80
N GLY A 49 -9.93 -15.29 -20.30
CA GLY A 49 -10.63 -14.30 -21.13
C GLY A 49 -10.07 -12.89 -21.02
N TRP A 50 -10.14 -12.13 -22.13
CA TRP A 50 -9.94 -10.67 -22.08
C TRP A 50 -11.20 -10.01 -21.53
N THR A 51 -11.05 -9.24 -20.45
CA THR A 51 -12.13 -8.41 -19.88
C THR A 51 -11.77 -6.95 -20.02
N LEU A 52 -12.69 -6.12 -20.49
CA LEU A 52 -12.48 -4.66 -20.55
C LEU A 52 -12.41 -4.09 -19.13
N GLN A 53 -11.25 -3.55 -18.76
CA GLN A 53 -10.98 -2.99 -17.42
C GLN A 53 -11.09 -1.46 -17.37
N TRP A 54 -10.95 -0.79 -18.51
CA TRP A 54 -11.09 0.66 -18.65
C TRP A 54 -11.76 0.97 -19.98
N HIS A 55 -12.63 1.98 -19.99
CA HIS A 55 -13.15 2.57 -21.21
C HIS A 55 -13.14 4.09 -21.06
N GLY A 56 -12.44 4.76 -21.95
CA GLY A 56 -12.32 6.21 -22.08
C GLY A 56 -12.06 6.54 -23.55
N SER A 57 -12.22 7.80 -23.95
CA SER A 57 -11.93 8.26 -25.32
C SER A 57 -10.43 8.41 -25.61
N ASP A 58 -9.61 7.66 -24.87
CA ASP A 58 -8.24 8.05 -24.58
C ASP A 58 -7.32 7.11 -25.33
N ASP A 59 -6.56 7.67 -26.26
CA ASP A 59 -5.50 6.94 -26.97
C ASP A 59 -4.38 6.65 -25.95
N LEU A 60 -4.42 5.45 -25.36
CA LEU A 60 -3.36 4.94 -24.48
C LEU A 60 -2.23 4.36 -25.32
N ASN A 61 -1.00 4.77 -24.99
CA ASN A 61 0.21 4.42 -25.72
C ASN A 61 0.99 3.31 -25.02
N ASP A 62 1.02 3.29 -23.69
CA ASP A 62 1.86 2.36 -22.92
C ASP A 62 1.34 2.11 -21.50
N ILE A 63 1.79 1.00 -20.88
CA ILE A 63 1.41 0.57 -19.54
C ILE A 63 2.58 -0.17 -18.86
N ASP A 64 2.83 0.16 -17.60
CA ASP A 64 3.85 -0.51 -16.77
C ASP A 64 3.31 -0.89 -15.39
N PHE A 65 3.69 -2.08 -14.90
CA PHE A 65 3.31 -2.61 -13.60
C PHE A 65 4.55 -2.86 -12.74
N VAL A 66 4.72 -2.00 -11.73
CA VAL A 66 5.78 -2.13 -10.72
C VAL A 66 5.52 -3.32 -9.80
N THR A 67 4.26 -3.59 -9.52
CA THR A 67 3.81 -4.77 -8.77
C THR A 67 2.54 -5.32 -9.43
N PRO A 68 2.11 -6.56 -9.13
CA PRO A 68 0.85 -7.07 -9.66
C PRO A 68 -0.39 -6.24 -9.29
N GLN A 69 -0.28 -5.31 -8.33
CA GLN A 69 -1.37 -4.43 -7.90
C GLN A 69 -1.18 -2.98 -8.34
N ILE A 70 0.05 -2.50 -8.47
CA ILE A 70 0.34 -1.09 -8.77
C ILE A 70 0.87 -0.99 -10.19
N GLY A 71 0.11 -0.29 -11.04
CA GLY A 71 0.47 -0.02 -12.42
C GLY A 71 0.15 1.40 -12.84
N TRP A 72 0.72 1.80 -13.96
CA TRP A 72 0.63 3.11 -14.57
C TRP A 72 0.32 2.96 -16.05
N ALA A 73 -0.64 3.73 -16.56
CA ALA A 73 -0.98 3.77 -17.97
C ALA A 73 -0.85 5.20 -18.48
N VAL A 74 -0.34 5.36 -19.69
CA VAL A 74 -0.08 6.66 -20.31
C VAL A 74 -0.69 6.76 -21.69
N GLY A 75 -0.98 7.99 -22.13
CA GLY A 75 -1.55 8.25 -23.43
C GLY A 75 -1.49 9.71 -23.84
N LYS A 76 -2.26 10.02 -24.90
CA LYS A 76 -2.36 11.37 -25.46
C LYS A 76 -2.98 12.37 -24.49
N SER A 77 -2.86 13.66 -24.76
CA SER A 77 -3.47 14.75 -23.99
C SER A 77 -3.18 14.71 -22.49
N GLY A 78 -2.01 14.20 -22.10
CA GLY A 78 -1.61 14.08 -20.68
C GLY A 78 -2.37 13.03 -19.89
N HIS A 79 -2.98 12.04 -20.55
CA HIS A 79 -3.63 10.92 -19.85
C HIS A 79 -2.55 10.10 -19.14
N LEU A 80 -2.35 10.37 -17.85
CA LEU A 80 -1.56 9.57 -16.94
C LEU A 80 -2.52 8.99 -15.90
N MET A 81 -2.58 7.67 -15.80
CA MET A 81 -3.46 6.98 -14.88
C MET A 81 -2.66 6.01 -14.02
N ARG A 82 -3.15 5.79 -12.80
CA ARG A 82 -2.58 4.85 -11.85
C ARG A 82 -3.65 3.90 -11.33
N THR A 83 -3.29 2.63 -11.22
CA THR A 83 -4.06 1.60 -10.50
C THR A 83 -3.34 1.18 -9.22
N THR A 84 -4.11 0.74 -8.22
CA THR A 84 -3.58 0.13 -6.98
C THR A 84 -4.26 -1.21 -6.67
N ASN A 85 -5.04 -1.74 -7.60
CA ASN A 85 -5.80 -2.99 -7.50
C ASN A 85 -5.66 -3.84 -8.77
N GLY A 86 -4.49 -3.81 -9.41
CA GLY A 86 -4.19 -4.71 -10.53
C GLY A 86 -4.95 -4.39 -11.82
N GLY A 87 -5.39 -3.15 -11.97
CA GLY A 87 -6.11 -2.69 -13.16
C GLY A 87 -7.63 -2.76 -13.05
N GLU A 88 -8.21 -3.20 -11.93
CA GLU A 88 -9.67 -3.18 -11.71
C GLU A 88 -10.25 -1.77 -11.67
N SER A 89 -9.46 -0.79 -11.22
CA SER A 89 -9.80 0.63 -11.33
C SER A 89 -8.57 1.51 -11.58
N TRP A 90 -8.80 2.63 -12.26
CA TRP A 90 -7.77 3.57 -12.70
C TRP A 90 -8.12 4.98 -12.26
N PHE A 91 -7.11 5.72 -11.77
CA PHE A 91 -7.25 7.08 -11.29
C PHE A 91 -6.32 8.02 -12.05
N PHE A 92 -6.89 9.08 -12.62
CA PHE A 92 -6.12 10.13 -13.27
C PHE A 92 -5.14 10.80 -12.31
N GLN A 93 -3.92 11.00 -12.80
CA GLN A 93 -2.86 11.73 -12.13
C GLN A 93 -2.65 13.04 -12.89
N GLN A 94 -2.61 14.15 -12.17
CA GLN A 94 -2.37 15.44 -12.80
C GLN A 94 -0.94 15.50 -13.33
N THR A 95 -0.80 15.57 -14.65
CA THR A 95 0.43 16.01 -15.31
C THR A 95 0.20 17.43 -15.82
N SER A 96 1.13 18.34 -15.55
CA SER A 96 1.06 19.71 -16.06
C SER A 96 2.31 20.00 -16.89
N PRO A 97 2.16 20.50 -18.13
CA PRO A 97 0.95 20.56 -18.97
C PRO A 97 0.59 19.20 -19.62
N ALA A 98 -0.64 19.10 -20.13
CA ALA A 98 -1.16 17.96 -20.89
C ALA A 98 -0.38 17.77 -22.20
N VAL A 99 0.59 16.86 -22.18
CA VAL A 99 1.39 16.48 -23.34
C VAL A 99 1.16 15.01 -23.60
N ASP A 100 1.22 14.61 -24.86
CA ASP A 100 1.17 13.20 -25.25
C ASP A 100 2.35 12.47 -24.62
N VAL A 101 2.07 11.45 -23.82
CA VAL A 101 3.08 10.59 -23.21
C VAL A 101 3.11 9.29 -24.01
N GLU A 102 4.28 8.94 -24.51
CA GLU A 102 4.47 7.84 -25.46
C GLU A 102 4.92 6.56 -24.76
N ALA A 103 5.71 6.68 -23.68
CA ALA A 103 6.16 5.53 -22.92
C ALA A 103 6.37 5.86 -21.44
N VAL A 104 6.30 4.81 -20.61
CA VAL A 104 6.42 4.87 -19.15
C VAL A 104 7.31 3.73 -18.65
N ASP A 105 8.17 4.03 -17.68
CA ASP A 105 8.99 3.03 -17.01
C ASP A 105 9.15 3.39 -15.52
N PHE A 106 8.73 2.49 -14.63
CA PHE A 106 8.84 2.66 -13.18
C PHE A 106 9.73 1.57 -12.55
N ILE A 107 10.74 2.03 -11.80
CA ILE A 107 11.58 1.15 -10.97
C ILE A 107 10.83 0.74 -9.70
N ASP A 108 10.13 1.70 -9.10
CA ASP A 108 9.32 1.45 -7.91
C ASP A 108 8.05 2.32 -7.91
N SER A 109 7.16 2.12 -6.92
CA SER A 109 5.88 2.82 -6.86
C SER A 109 5.98 4.36 -6.75
N ASN A 110 7.18 4.90 -6.55
CA ASN A 110 7.52 6.31 -6.36
C ASN A 110 8.65 6.81 -7.27
N LEU A 111 9.37 5.94 -7.96
CA LEU A 111 10.48 6.28 -8.84
C LEU A 111 10.22 5.74 -10.25
N GLY A 112 10.11 6.66 -11.21
CA GLY A 112 9.93 6.32 -12.61
C GLY A 112 10.06 7.53 -13.53
N TRP A 113 10.04 7.24 -14.83
CA TRP A 113 10.18 8.21 -15.90
C TRP A 113 9.07 8.07 -16.92
N LEU A 114 8.70 9.21 -17.50
CA LEU A 114 7.77 9.31 -18.61
C LEU A 114 8.49 10.02 -19.74
N VAL A 115 8.32 9.54 -20.96
CA VAL A 115 8.81 10.21 -22.17
C VAL A 115 7.62 10.52 -23.07
N GLY A 116 7.62 11.70 -23.67
CA GLY A 116 6.48 12.19 -24.44
C GLY A 116 6.89 13.14 -25.55
N ALA A 117 5.87 13.68 -26.21
CA ALA A 117 6.04 14.54 -27.36
C ALA A 117 7.01 15.70 -27.08
N GLU A 118 7.64 16.18 -28.15
CA GLU A 118 8.64 17.26 -28.13
C GLU A 118 9.93 16.91 -27.34
N GLY A 119 10.21 15.61 -27.13
CA GLY A 119 11.43 15.16 -26.44
C GLY A 119 11.42 15.47 -24.94
N ARG A 120 10.24 15.65 -24.35
CA ARG A 120 10.08 15.95 -22.93
C ARG A 120 10.22 14.67 -22.11
N ILE A 121 10.93 14.80 -20.98
CA ILE A 121 11.14 13.73 -20.01
C ILE A 121 10.60 14.23 -18.66
N TRP A 122 9.73 13.46 -18.04
CA TRP A 122 9.28 13.70 -16.66
C TRP A 122 9.89 12.62 -15.77
N ALA A 123 10.44 13.04 -14.63
CA ALA A 123 10.91 12.12 -13.60
C ALA A 123 10.05 12.31 -12.35
N ARG A 124 9.64 11.20 -11.75
CA ARG A 124 9.04 11.22 -10.41
C ARG A 124 10.14 10.88 -9.40
N PRO A 125 10.67 11.85 -8.64
CA PRO A 125 11.65 11.54 -7.62
C PRO A 125 10.99 10.83 -6.44
N THR A 126 11.67 9.83 -5.90
CA THR A 126 11.35 9.28 -4.58
C THR A 126 11.30 10.45 -3.61
N ALA A 127 10.22 10.60 -2.83
CA ALA A 127 10.19 11.62 -1.79
C ALA A 127 11.40 11.41 -0.88
N ALA A 128 12.37 12.31 -0.94
CA ALA A 128 13.55 12.21 -0.09
C ALA A 128 13.08 12.11 1.37
N PRO A 129 13.64 11.20 2.19
CA PRO A 129 13.32 11.20 3.61
C PRO A 129 13.63 12.59 4.18
N PRO A 130 12.75 13.18 5.03
CA PRO A 130 12.99 14.50 5.58
C PRO A 130 14.35 14.49 6.28
N GLY A 131 15.30 15.23 5.72
CA GLY A 131 16.68 15.26 6.17
C GLY A 131 16.74 15.67 7.63
N ARG A 132 17.20 14.76 8.50
CA ARG A 132 17.71 15.15 9.82
C ARG A 132 19.17 15.58 9.64
N CYS A 133 19.38 16.79 9.13
CA CYS A 133 20.61 17.50 9.43
C CYS A 133 20.52 17.90 10.90
N ARG A 134 21.07 17.09 11.82
CA ARG A 134 21.33 17.57 13.18
C ARG A 134 22.53 18.52 13.09
N PRO A 135 22.40 19.82 13.42
CA PRO A 135 23.58 20.65 13.62
C PRO A 135 24.40 20.07 14.76
N HIS A 136 25.70 19.88 14.53
CA HIS A 136 26.68 19.56 15.56
C HIS A 136 26.97 20.86 16.35
N PRO A 137 26.72 20.91 17.68
CA PRO A 137 27.02 22.10 18.46
C PRO A 137 28.54 22.28 18.65
N PRO A 138 29.01 23.52 18.81
CA PRO A 138 30.42 23.86 18.99
C PRO A 138 30.99 23.39 20.34
#